data_AF-D2YHM2-F1
#
_entry.id   AF-D2YHM2-F1
#
_cell.length_a   1.000
_cell.length_b   1.000
_cell.length_c   1.000
_cell.angle_alpha   90.00
_cell.angle_beta   90.00
_cell.angle_gamma   90.00
#
_symmetry.space_group_name_H-M   'P 1'
#
loop_
_entity.id
_entity.type
_entity.pdbx_description
1 polymer ?
#
loop_
_entity_poly.entity_id
_entity_poly.type
_entity_poly.pdbx_seq_one_letter_code
_entity_poly.pdbx_strand_id
1 'polypeptide(L)'
;MQAEHPTGDAMISSDAKVKIQNFGRFLSNMVMPNIGAFIAWGFITALFIPTGWVPNETLASLVGPMITYLLPLLIGYTGGKLAGGERGAVVGAITTMGVIVGTDIPMFMGAMIVGPMGGWAIKTFDKKIRWQGAQRL
;
A
#
# COMPACT_ATOMS: atom_id res chain seq x y z
N MET A 1 -51.15 15.21 -6.20
CA MET A 1 -50.45 15.54 -4.95
C MET A 1 -49.02 15.06 -5.08
N GLN A 2 -48.12 15.98 -5.44
CA GLN A 2 -46.67 15.77 -5.47
C GLN A 2 -46.15 15.85 -4.04
N ALA A 3 -45.45 14.79 -3.60
CA ALA A 3 -44.53 14.86 -2.49
C ALA A 3 -43.14 14.61 -3.08
N GLU A 4 -42.48 15.69 -3.51
CA GLU A 4 -41.04 15.63 -3.75
C GLU A 4 -40.36 15.49 -2.39
N HIS A 5 -39.69 14.36 -2.18
CA HIS A 5 -38.73 14.20 -1.10
C HIS A 5 -37.51 15.07 -1.42
N PRO A 6 -37.09 15.99 -0.52
CA PRO A 6 -35.80 16.64 -0.66
C PRO A 6 -34.72 15.63 -0.29
N THR A 7 -34.14 14.95 -1.28
CA THR A 7 -32.88 14.23 -1.09
C THR A 7 -31.78 15.26 -0.87
N GLY A 8 -31.27 15.30 0.36
CA GLY A 8 -30.11 16.07 0.73
C GLY A 8 -28.88 15.54 0.03
N ASP A 9 -28.71 15.91 -1.24
CA ASP A 9 -27.46 15.75 -1.97
C ASP A 9 -26.50 16.78 -1.39
N ALA A 10 -25.75 16.36 -0.36
CA ALA A 10 -24.65 17.15 0.17
C ALA A 10 -23.75 17.56 -1.00
N MET A 11 -23.75 18.85 -1.33
CA MET A 11 -22.90 19.44 -2.36
C MET A 11 -21.44 19.34 -1.90
N ILE A 12 -20.81 18.18 -2.10
CA ILE A 12 -19.36 18.06 -2.05
C ILE A 12 -18.85 18.98 -3.17
N SER A 13 -18.25 20.11 -2.78
CA SER A 13 -17.61 21.04 -3.71
C SER A 13 -16.72 20.26 -4.70
N SER A 14 -16.78 20.63 -5.98
CA SER A 14 -16.03 19.97 -7.06
C SER A 14 -14.56 19.71 -6.69
N ASP A 15 -13.94 20.63 -5.94
CA ASP A 15 -12.56 20.50 -5.45
C ASP A 15 -12.36 19.36 -4.44
N ALA A 16 -13.30 19.16 -3.51
CA ALA A 16 -13.24 18.07 -2.54
C ALA A 16 -13.41 16.72 -3.24
N LYS A 17 -14.30 16.63 -4.24
CA LYS A 17 -14.48 15.43 -5.07
C LYS A 17 -13.19 15.07 -5.82
N VAL A 18 -12.52 16.07 -6.40
CA VAL A 18 -11.24 15.89 -7.13
C VAL A 18 -10.13 15.39 -6.20
N LYS A 19 -10.02 15.94 -4.98
CA LYS A 19 -9.01 15.48 -4.00
C LYS A 19 -9.23 14.02 -3.60
N ILE A 20 -10.46 13.61 -3.34
CA ILE A 20 -10.81 12.22 -3.01
C ILE A 20 -10.48 11.29 -4.18
N GLN A 21 -10.82 11.68 -5.41
CA GLN A 21 -10.49 10.89 -6.60
C GLN A 21 -8.99 10.73 -6.81
N ASN A 22 -8.21 11.80 -6.59
CA ASN A 22 -6.76 11.75 -6.70
C ASN A 22 -6.14 10.86 -5.62
N PHE A 23 -6.65 10.90 -4.39
CA PHE A 23 -6.23 10.01 -3.32
C PHE A 23 -6.54 8.54 -3.63
N GLY A 24 -7.76 8.25 -4.10
CA GLY A 24 -8.15 6.90 -4.53
C GLY A 24 -7.26 6.38 -5.67
N ARG A 25 -6.97 7.22 -6.67
CA ARG A 25 -6.06 6.88 -7.77
C ARG A 25 -4.64 6.58 -7.26
N PHE A 26 -4.17 7.36 -6.31
CA PHE A 26 -2.87 7.13 -5.67
C PHE A 26 -2.81 5.76 -4.97
N LEU A 27 -3.83 5.42 -4.16
CA LEU A 27 -3.91 4.11 -3.51
C LEU A 27 -3.97 2.96 -4.52
N SER A 28 -4.77 3.11 -5.58
CA SER A 28 -4.84 2.11 -6.66
C SER A 28 -3.48 1.90 -7.34
N ASN A 29 -2.71 2.98 -7.54
CA ASN A 29 -1.36 2.90 -8.12
C ASN A 29 -0.35 2.18 -7.21
N MET A 30 -0.64 2.05 -5.91
CA MET A 30 0.19 1.25 -5.00
C MET A 30 -0.08 -0.25 -5.11
N VAL A 31 -1.32 -0.64 -5.40
CA VAL A 31 -1.73 -2.05 -5.44
C VAL A 31 -1.59 -2.64 -6.84
N MET A 32 -1.89 -1.86 -7.88
CA MET A 32 -1.98 -2.36 -9.25
C MET A 32 -0.68 -3.00 -9.76
N PRO A 33 0.53 -2.44 -9.53
CA PRO A 33 1.79 -3.09 -9.92
C PRO A 33 2.03 -4.42 -9.21
N ASN A 34 1.37 -4.63 -8.07
CA ASN A 34 1.53 -5.81 -7.22
C ASN A 34 0.44 -6.87 -7.46
N ILE A 35 -0.46 -6.67 -8.43
CA ILE A 35 -1.58 -7.58 -8.70
C ILE A 35 -1.13 -9.01 -9.00
N GLY A 36 0.04 -9.19 -9.63
CA GLY A 36 0.61 -10.50 -9.89
C GLY A 36 0.89 -11.31 -8.60
N ALA A 37 1.31 -10.63 -7.53
CA ALA A 37 1.54 -11.28 -6.24
C ALA A 37 0.23 -11.71 -5.56
N PHE A 38 -0.83 -10.90 -5.68
CA PHE A 38 -2.17 -11.28 -5.21
C PHE A 38 -2.73 -12.48 -5.97
N ILE A 39 -2.54 -12.51 -7.29
CA ILE A 39 -2.96 -13.63 -8.14
C ILE A 39 -2.20 -14.90 -7.75
N ALA A 40 -0.88 -14.83 -7.60
CA ALA A 40 -0.06 -15.97 -7.17
C ALA A 40 -0.49 -16.51 -5.80
N TRP A 41 -0.73 -15.61 -4.83
CA TRP A 41 -1.27 -15.98 -3.52
C TRP A 41 -2.64 -16.67 -3.64
N GLY A 42 -3.53 -16.16 -4.50
CA GLY A 42 -4.83 -16.76 -4.77
C GLY A 42 -4.73 -18.17 -5.34
N PHE A 43 -3.83 -18.40 -6.30
CA PHE A 43 -3.56 -19.75 -6.85
C PHE A 43 -2.99 -20.70 -5.80
N ILE A 44 -2.01 -20.28 -5.01
CA ILE A 44 -1.44 -21.10 -3.93
C ILE A 44 -2.53 -21.49 -2.93
N THR A 45 -3.40 -20.54 -2.59
CA THR A 45 -4.54 -20.78 -1.71
C THR A 45 -5.53 -21.77 -2.33
N ALA A 46 -5.91 -21.59 -3.59
CA ALA A 46 -6.86 -22.48 -4.25
C ALA A 46 -6.34 -23.91 -4.45
N LEU A 47 -5.03 -24.07 -4.65
CA LEU A 47 -4.41 -25.37 -4.91
C LEU A 47 -4.11 -26.14 -3.63
N PHE A 48 -3.41 -25.53 -2.67
CA PHE A 48 -2.66 -26.30 -1.67
C PHE A 48 -3.27 -26.31 -0.27
N ILE A 49 -4.25 -25.46 0.03
CA ILE A 49 -4.94 -25.51 1.32
C ILE A 49 -5.70 -26.83 1.50
N PRO A 50 -6.12 -27.19 2.73
CA PRO A 50 -6.83 -28.46 2.97
C PRO A 50 -8.08 -28.66 2.12
N THR A 51 -8.77 -27.58 1.76
CA THR A 51 -9.97 -27.58 0.90
C THR A 51 -9.66 -27.29 -0.57
N GLY A 52 -8.38 -27.27 -0.96
CA GLY A 52 -7.93 -26.97 -2.31
C GLY A 52 -7.98 -28.17 -3.26
N TRP A 53 -7.64 -27.94 -4.53
CA TRP A 53 -7.65 -29.00 -5.55
C TRP A 53 -6.56 -30.06 -5.36
N VAL A 54 -5.38 -29.65 -4.87
CA VAL A 54 -4.22 -30.52 -4.64
C VAL A 54 -3.60 -30.20 -3.27
N PRO A 55 -4.24 -30.60 -2.15
CA PRO A 55 -3.82 -30.22 -0.81
C PRO A 55 -2.36 -30.61 -0.51
N ASN A 56 -1.58 -29.68 0.04
CA ASN A 56 -0.20 -29.90 0.45
C ASN A 56 0.16 -28.98 1.62
N GLU A 57 0.42 -29.55 2.80
CA GLU A 57 0.66 -28.79 4.03
C GLU A 57 1.88 -27.86 3.94
N THR A 58 2.97 -28.32 3.30
CA THR A 58 4.20 -27.55 3.14
C THR A 58 4.02 -26.35 2.20
N LEU A 59 3.22 -26.48 1.15
CA LEU A 59 2.92 -25.38 0.24
C LEU A 59 1.82 -24.47 0.80
N ALA A 60 0.86 -25.02 1.52
CA ALA A 60 -0.17 -24.24 2.22
C ALA A 60 0.43 -23.29 3.27
N SER A 61 1.54 -23.66 3.90
CA SER A 61 2.21 -22.80 4.88
C SER A 61 2.76 -21.51 4.27
N LEU A 62 2.80 -21.35 2.94
CA LEU A 62 3.14 -20.09 2.26
C LEU A 62 2.00 -19.06 2.33
N VAL A 63 0.75 -19.49 2.41
CA VAL A 63 -0.43 -18.61 2.33
C VAL A 63 -0.41 -17.54 3.43
N GLY A 64 -0.10 -17.94 4.66
CA GLY A 64 -0.04 -17.06 5.83
C GLY A 64 1.04 -15.98 5.70
N PRO A 65 2.32 -16.34 5.52
CA PRO A 65 3.39 -15.36 5.35
C PRO A 65 3.20 -14.44 4.14
N MET A 66 2.58 -14.92 3.06
CA MET A 66 2.30 -14.09 1.90
C MET A 66 1.31 -12.97 2.23
N ILE A 67 0.20 -13.27 2.91
CA ILE A 67 -0.81 -12.25 3.23
C ILE A 67 -0.35 -11.30 4.35
N THR A 68 0.37 -11.80 5.35
CA THR A 68 0.77 -10.99 6.51
C THR A 68 2.01 -10.14 6.24
N TYR A 69 2.97 -10.64 5.46
CA TYR A 69 4.23 -9.95 5.21
C TYR A 69 4.38 -9.51 3.76
N LEU A 70 4.38 -10.45 2.82
CA LEU A 70 4.78 -10.19 1.45
C LEU A 70 3.90 -9.14 0.77
N LEU A 71 2.59 -9.34 0.76
CA LEU A 71 1.67 -8.44 0.04
C LEU A 71 1.66 -7.02 0.64
N PRO A 72 1.57 -6.83 1.97
CA PRO A 72 1.71 -5.51 2.57
C PRO A 72 3.07 -4.85 2.27
N LEU A 73 4.18 -5.60 2.36
CA LEU A 73 5.53 -5.06 2.09
C LEU A 73 5.66 -4.56 0.65
N LEU A 74 5.14 -5.30 -0.32
CA LEU A 74 5.15 -4.89 -1.73
C LEU A 74 4.34 -3.61 -1.96
N ILE A 75 3.20 -3.46 -1.28
CA ILE A 75 2.41 -2.23 -1.31
C ILE A 75 3.19 -1.07 -0.69
N GLY A 76 3.79 -1.29 0.49
CA GLY A 76 4.61 -0.30 1.18
C GLY A 76 5.81 0.16 0.36
N TYR A 77 6.50 -0.78 -0.29
CA TYR A 77 7.59 -0.53 -1.22
C TYR A 77 7.13 0.36 -2.38
N THR A 78 6.02 0.01 -3.05
CA THR A 78 5.48 0.80 -4.15
C THR A 78 5.06 2.20 -3.68
N GLY A 79 4.42 2.32 -2.53
CA GLY A 79 4.04 3.61 -1.94
C GLY A 79 5.24 4.50 -1.63
N GLY A 80 6.27 3.91 -1.03
CA GLY A 80 7.54 4.59 -0.78
C GLY A 80 8.22 5.02 -2.07
N LYS A 81 8.18 4.19 -3.10
CA LYS A 81 8.71 4.49 -4.44
C LYS A 81 8.01 5.67 -5.09
N LEU A 82 6.67 5.71 -5.02
CA LEU A 82 5.87 6.82 -5.55
C LEU A 82 6.18 8.15 -4.82
N ALA A 83 6.49 8.11 -3.52
CA ALA A 83 6.80 9.30 -2.75
C ALA A 83 8.27 9.78 -2.87
N GLY A 84 9.22 8.85 -2.92
CA GLY A 84 10.66 9.11 -2.76
C GLY A 84 11.61 8.41 -3.74
N GLY A 85 11.10 7.82 -4.83
CA GLY A 85 11.91 7.08 -5.81
C GLY A 85 12.49 5.79 -5.24
N GLU A 86 13.58 5.27 -5.81
CA GLU A 86 14.15 3.98 -5.38
C GLU A 86 14.57 3.95 -3.90
N ARG A 87 15.15 5.04 -3.38
CA ARG A 87 15.49 5.14 -1.94
C ARG A 87 14.22 5.16 -1.08
N GLY A 88 13.18 5.85 -1.56
CA GLY A 88 11.87 5.84 -0.93
C GLY A 88 11.24 4.45 -0.89
N ALA A 89 11.48 3.62 -1.90
CA ALA A 89 10.96 2.27 -1.97
C ALA A 89 11.51 1.38 -0.85
N VAL A 90 12.83 1.41 -0.65
CA VAL A 90 13.51 0.68 0.43
C VAL A 90 13.04 1.16 1.80
N VAL A 91 13.02 2.48 2.02
CA VAL A 91 12.56 3.05 3.30
C VAL A 91 11.08 2.75 3.55
N GLY A 92 10.24 2.82 2.51
CA GLY A 92 8.83 2.46 2.59
C GLY A 92 8.63 1.01 3.04
N ALA A 93 9.38 0.07 2.46
CA ALA A 93 9.33 -1.34 2.87
C ALA A 93 9.79 -1.55 4.32
N ILE A 94 10.86 -0.87 4.76
CA ILE A 94 11.34 -0.93 6.15
C ILE A 94 10.28 -0.41 7.11
N THR A 95 9.67 0.75 6.82
CA THR A 95 8.61 1.31 7.66
C THR A 95 7.39 0.40 7.71
N THR A 96 7.03 -0.22 6.59
CA THR A 96 5.94 -1.20 6.54
C THR A 96 6.26 -2.44 7.38
N MET A 97 7.50 -2.94 7.35
CA MET A 97 7.92 -4.03 8.23
C MET A 97 7.73 -3.67 9.71
N GLY A 98 8.13 -2.46 10.12
CA GLY A 98 7.96 -1.98 11.49
C GLY A 98 6.49 -1.96 11.97
N VAL A 99 5.56 -1.77 11.04
CA VAL A 99 4.12 -1.75 11.34
C VAL A 99 3.53 -3.15 11.35
N ILE A 100 4.00 -4.05 10.48
CA ILE A 100 3.60 -5.46 10.48
C ILE A 100 4.00 -6.12 11.80
N VAL A 101 5.23 -5.93 12.28
CA VAL A 101 5.66 -6.55 13.55
C VAL A 101 4.94 -5.99 14.78
N GLY A 102 4.23 -4.88 14.64
CA GLY A 102 3.44 -4.27 15.71
C GLY A 102 2.04 -4.87 15.87
N THR A 103 1.61 -5.80 15.01
CA THR A 103 0.28 -6.38 15.07
C THR A 103 0.18 -7.75 14.40
N ASP A 104 -0.78 -8.57 14.85
CA ASP A 104 -1.01 -9.91 14.30
C ASP A 104 -1.97 -9.92 13.09
N ILE A 105 -2.51 -8.76 12.68
CA ILE A 105 -3.41 -8.66 11.54
C ILE A 105 -2.69 -8.20 10.26
N PRO A 106 -3.10 -8.66 9.05
CA PRO A 106 -2.52 -8.21 7.79
C PRO A 106 -2.64 -6.69 7.58
N MET A 107 -1.50 -6.00 7.43
CA MET A 107 -1.43 -4.53 7.42
C MET A 107 -1.48 -3.90 6.02
N PHE A 108 -2.52 -4.21 5.23
CA PHE A 108 -2.70 -3.59 3.91
C PHE A 108 -2.86 -2.07 3.98
N MET A 109 -3.82 -1.60 4.81
CA MET A 109 -4.07 -0.17 4.99
C MET A 109 -2.91 0.52 5.72
N GLY A 110 -2.29 -0.16 6.68
CA GLY A 110 -1.09 0.31 7.36
C GLY A 110 0.04 0.58 6.36
N ALA A 111 0.34 -0.39 5.49
CA ALA A 111 1.34 -0.25 4.43
C ALA A 111 1.03 0.91 3.47
N MET A 112 -0.25 1.11 3.13
CA MET A 112 -0.68 2.20 2.26
C MET A 112 -0.42 3.59 2.82
N ILE A 113 -0.48 3.73 4.14
CA ILE A 113 -0.25 5.00 4.82
C ILE A 113 1.25 5.19 5.06
N VAL A 114 1.89 4.20 5.67
CA VAL A 114 3.27 4.33 6.16
C VAL A 114 4.33 4.21 5.07
N GLY A 115 4.05 3.50 3.96
CA GLY A 115 4.96 3.37 2.83
C GLY A 115 5.30 4.72 2.19
N PRO A 116 4.30 5.48 1.69
CA PRO A 116 4.48 6.83 1.17
C PRO A 116 5.07 7.80 2.20
N MET A 117 4.68 7.69 3.47
CA MET A 117 5.25 8.51 4.54
C MET A 117 6.76 8.27 4.71
N GLY A 118 7.20 7.01 4.69
CA GLY A 118 8.62 6.65 4.72
C GLY A 118 9.38 7.19 3.50
N GLY A 119 8.79 7.06 2.31
CA GLY A 119 9.35 7.61 1.07
C GLY A 119 9.46 9.14 1.09
N TRP A 120 8.47 9.83 1.64
CA TRP A 120 8.48 11.27 1.80
C TRP A 120 9.54 11.75 2.81
N ALA A 121 9.72 11.01 3.92
CA ALA A 121 10.73 11.31 4.92
C ALA A 121 12.15 11.28 4.32
N ILE A 122 12.50 10.22 3.57
CA ILE A 122 13.83 10.12 2.96
C ILE A 122 14.04 11.15 1.85
N LYS A 123 13.02 11.44 1.04
CA LYS A 123 13.08 12.49 0.02
C LYS A 123 13.38 13.86 0.63
N THR A 124 12.76 14.16 1.77
CA THR A 124 12.96 15.43 2.49
C THR A 124 14.34 15.51 3.12
N PHE A 125 14.82 14.42 3.72
CA PHE A 125 16.18 14.31 4.25
C PHE A 125 17.24 14.50 3.17
N ASP A 126 17.10 13.80 2.05
CA ASP A 126 18.00 13.89 0.90
C ASP A 126 18.08 15.30 0.32
N LYS A 127 16.95 16.01 0.26
CA LYS A 127 16.90 17.40 -0.20
C LYS A 127 17.66 18.33 0.75
N LYS A 128 17.51 18.16 2.06
CA LYS A 128 18.23 18.96 3.07
C LYS A 128 19.74 18.73 3.01
N ILE A 129 20.19 17.48 2.88
CA ILE A 129 21.61 17.15 2.80
C ILE A 129 22.24 17.67 1.50
N ARG A 130 21.59 17.46 0.35
CA ARG A 130 22.09 17.98 -0.94
C ARG A 130 22.18 19.50 -0.92
N TRP A 131 21.20 20.17 -0.34
CA TRP A 131 21.21 21.63 -0.23
C TRP A 131 22.35 22.15 0.65
N GLN A 132 22.71 21.44 1.73
CA GLN A 132 23.87 21.78 2.56
C GLN A 132 25.22 21.52 1.85
N GLY A 133 25.29 20.51 0.97
CA GLY A 133 26.48 20.26 0.15
C GLY A 133 26.75 21.35 -0.89
N ALA A 134 25.70 21.99 -1.41
CA ALA A 134 25.80 23.10 -2.37
C ALA A 134 26.19 24.44 -1.74
N GLN A 135 26.14 24.58 -0.40
CA GLN A 135 26.58 25.79 0.33
C GLN A 135 28.04 25.71 0.79
N ARG A 136 28.76 24.61 0.50
CA ARG A 136 30.15 24.38 0.90
C ARG A 136 31.16 24.50 -0.25
N LEU A 137 30.71 24.91 -1.44
CA LEU A 137 31.50 25.27 -2.61
C LEU A 137 31.11 26.68 -3.04
#